data_AF-A0A238XNI3-F1
#
_entry.id   AF-A0A238XNI3-F1
#
_cell.length_a   1.000
_cell.length_b   1.000
_cell.length_c   1.000
_cell.angle_alpha   90.00
_cell.angle_beta   90.00
_cell.angle_gamma   90.00
#
_symmetry.space_group_name_H-M   'P 1'
#
loop_
_entity.id
_entity.type
_entity.pdbx_description
1 polymer ?
#
loop_
_entity_poly.entity_id
_entity_poly.type
_entity_poly.pdbx_seq_one_letter_code
_entity_poly.pdbx_strand_id
1 'polypeptide(L)'
;MSTKHHQYRLTLEHEATTQPEQALHAPVTFSFANHDDLFAILDRVRSAQVLPAEEAASLALGVKLLGNVLLAHRHEPLFTELWQAHSEFVQKLKSHSKASAA
;
A
#
# COMPACT_ATOMS: atom_id res chain seq x y z
N MET A 1 -15.41 -13.11 16.76
CA MET A 1 -15.82 -12.05 15.82
C MET A 1 -15.09 -12.31 14.51
N SER A 2 -15.78 -12.86 13.49
CA SER A 2 -15.16 -13.10 12.18
C SER A 2 -14.96 -11.75 11.50
N THR A 3 -13.73 -11.22 11.53
CA THR A 3 -13.39 -10.04 10.75
C THR A 3 -13.39 -10.47 9.30
N LYS A 4 -14.35 -9.98 8.50
CA LYS A 4 -14.34 -10.21 7.05
C LYS A 4 -13.15 -9.44 6.48
N HIS A 5 -12.23 -10.14 5.82
CA HIS A 5 -11.13 -9.52 5.10
C HIS A 5 -11.50 -9.52 3.62
N HIS A 6 -11.15 -8.45 2.92
CA HIS A 6 -11.16 -8.43 1.47
C HIS A 6 -9.98 -9.27 0.95
N GLN A 7 -10.20 -10.02 -0.11
CA GLN A 7 -9.17 -10.83 -0.78
C GLN A 7 -8.78 -10.16 -2.09
N TYR A 8 -7.48 -10.04 -2.32
CA TYR A 8 -6.92 -9.41 -3.51
C TYR A 8 -5.85 -10.30 -4.12
N ARG A 9 -5.60 -10.08 -5.41
CA ARG A 9 -4.48 -10.63 -6.15
C ARG A 9 -3.72 -9.49 -6.81
N LEU A 10 -2.41 -9.48 -6.65
CA LEU A 10 -1.52 -8.51 -7.28
C LEU A 10 -0.61 -9.24 -8.26
N THR A 11 -0.44 -8.64 -9.44
CA THR A 11 0.51 -9.07 -10.46
C THR A 11 1.47 -7.91 -10.71
N LEU A 12 2.77 -8.18 -10.62
CA LEU A 12 3.85 -7.25 -10.96
C LEU A 12 4.48 -7.72 -12.28
N GLU A 13 4.47 -6.84 -13.27
CA GLU A 13 5.06 -7.07 -14.59
C GLU A 13 6.30 -6.20 -14.77
N HIS A 14 7.37 -6.78 -15.33
CA HIS A 14 8.60 -6.04 -15.61
C HIS A 14 8.46 -5.42 -17.00
N GLU A 15 8.21 -4.11 -17.08
CA GLU A 15 7.89 -3.43 -18.35
C GLU A 15 9.12 -2.91 -19.10
N ALA A 16 10.17 -2.49 -18.37
CA ALA A 16 11.39 -1.95 -18.97
C ALA A 16 12.59 -2.11 -18.02
N THR A 17 13.78 -2.27 -18.62
CA THR A 17 15.07 -2.30 -17.95
C THR A 17 15.83 -0.99 -18.17
N THR A 18 16.77 -0.68 -17.28
CA THR A 18 17.70 0.44 -17.50
C THR A 18 18.76 0.14 -18.56
N GLN A 19 18.96 -1.14 -18.90
CA GLN A 19 19.86 -1.62 -19.94
C GLN A 19 19.05 -2.34 -21.03
N PRO A 20 19.02 -1.83 -22.27
CA PRO A 20 18.17 -2.36 -23.35
C PRO A 20 18.41 -3.85 -23.67
N GLU A 21 19.61 -4.37 -23.40
CA GLU A 21 19.96 -5.78 -23.62
C GLU A 21 19.54 -6.74 -22.50
N GLN A 22 19.09 -6.22 -21.36
CA GLN A 22 18.70 -7.07 -20.24
C GLN A 22 17.30 -7.64 -20.45
N ALA A 23 17.17 -8.96 -20.32
CA ALA A 23 15.87 -9.62 -20.44
C ALA A 23 14.92 -9.22 -19.30
N LEU A 24 13.64 -9.05 -19.63
CA LEU A 24 12.59 -8.81 -18.65
C LEU A 24 12.37 -10.06 -17.77
N HIS A 25 11.95 -9.84 -16.54
CA HIS A 25 11.64 -10.92 -15.61
C HIS A 25 10.22 -11.43 -15.86
N ALA A 26 9.98 -12.71 -15.56
CA ALA A 26 8.63 -13.25 -15.56
C ALA A 26 7.76 -12.52 -14.51
N PRO A 27 6.47 -12.28 -14.78
CA PRO A 27 5.59 -11.63 -13.81
C PRO A 27 5.52 -12.39 -12.48
N VAL A 28 5.44 -11.65 -11.38
CA VAL A 28 5.20 -12.22 -10.04
C VAL A 28 3.75 -11.98 -9.67
N THR A 29 3.04 -13.04 -9.28
CA THR A 29 1.64 -12.96 -8.83
C THR A 29 1.48 -13.57 -7.46
N PHE A 30 0.79 -12.87 -6.55
CA PHE A 30 0.45 -13.37 -5.23
C PHE A 30 -0.92 -12.87 -4.76
N SER A 31 -1.53 -13.62 -3.83
CA SER A 31 -2.80 -13.27 -3.21
C SER A 31 -2.59 -12.85 -1.77
N PHE A 32 -3.40 -11.91 -1.29
CA PHE A 32 -3.33 -11.43 0.08
C PHE A 32 -4.68 -10.92 0.59
N ALA A 33 -4.85 -10.96 1.90
CA ALA A 33 -6.01 -10.42 2.59
C ALA A 33 -5.74 -8.98 3.07
N ASN A 34 -6.74 -8.11 3.03
CA ASN A 34 -6.69 -6.80 3.70
C ASN A 34 -8.01 -6.53 4.44
N HIS A 35 -7.94 -5.83 5.57
CA HIS A 35 -9.12 -5.42 6.31
C HIS A 35 -9.91 -4.31 5.61
N ASP A 36 -9.24 -3.52 4.78
CA ASP A 36 -9.83 -2.38 4.11
C ASP A 36 -10.14 -2.68 2.64
N ASP A 37 -11.10 -1.91 2.12
CA ASP A 37 -11.36 -1.83 0.68
C ASP A 37 -10.24 -1.03 0.00
N LEU A 38 -9.35 -1.73 -0.70
CA LEU A 38 -8.19 -1.11 -1.36
C LEU A 38 -8.59 -0.23 -2.54
N PHE A 39 -9.69 -0.54 -3.24
CA PHE A 39 -10.15 0.28 -4.35
C PHE A 39 -10.73 1.59 -3.83
N ALA A 40 -11.53 1.54 -2.76
CA ALA A 40 -12.01 2.75 -2.10
C ALA A 40 -10.87 3.62 -1.57
N ILE A 41 -9.79 3.00 -1.05
CA ILE A 41 -8.60 3.73 -0.62
C ILE A 41 -7.87 4.37 -1.82
N LEU A 42 -7.70 3.63 -2.92
CA LEU A 42 -7.09 4.16 -4.14
C LEU A 42 -7.84 5.41 -4.64
N ASP A 43 -9.17 5.33 -4.70
CA ASP A 43 -10.01 6.44 -5.14
C ASP A 43 -9.88 7.65 -4.21
N ARG A 44 -9.88 7.41 -2.88
CA ARG A 44 -9.70 8.47 -1.88
C ARG A 44 -8.33 9.15 -1.98
N VAL A 45 -7.26 8.37 -2.12
CA VAL A 45 -5.89 8.92 -2.18
C VAL A 45 -5.68 9.69 -3.49
N ARG A 46 -6.20 9.19 -4.61
CA ARG A 46 -6.21 9.92 -5.89
C ARG A 46 -7.00 11.23 -5.80
N SER A 47 -8.18 11.19 -5.18
CA SER A 47 -9.05 12.37 -5.03
C SER A 47 -8.47 13.45 -4.13
N ALA A 48 -7.60 13.07 -3.17
CA ALA A 48 -6.96 14.03 -2.27
C ALA A 48 -5.88 14.89 -2.95
N GLN A 49 -5.44 14.54 -4.17
CA GLN A 49 -4.46 15.29 -4.99
C GLN A 49 -3.17 15.70 -4.25
N VAL A 50 -2.79 14.96 -3.21
CA VAL A 50 -1.56 15.21 -2.44
C VAL A 50 -0.32 14.80 -3.25
N LEU A 51 -0.50 13.90 -4.22
CA LEU A 51 0.54 13.37 -5.12
C LEU A 51 -0.01 13.20 -6.54
N PRO A 52 0.87 13.10 -7.56
CA PRO A 52 0.49 12.64 -8.90
C PRO A 52 -0.27 11.31 -8.86
N ALA A 53 -1.18 11.09 -9.82
CA ALA A 53 -2.09 9.93 -9.79
C ALA A 53 -1.36 8.56 -9.80
N GLU A 54 -0.23 8.47 -10.49
CA GLU A 54 0.61 7.26 -10.56
C GLU A 54 1.29 6.98 -9.21
N GLU A 55 1.81 8.02 -8.54
CA GLU A 55 2.42 7.93 -7.21
C GLU A 55 1.38 7.68 -6.12
N ALA A 56 0.18 8.24 -6.26
CA ALA A 56 -0.95 8.04 -5.33
C ALA A 56 -1.33 6.56 -5.22
N ALA A 57 -1.37 5.84 -6.34
CA ALA A 57 -1.66 4.41 -6.35
C ALA A 57 -0.54 3.60 -5.68
N SER A 58 0.71 3.91 -6.02
CA SER A 58 1.89 3.28 -5.42
C SER A 58 1.95 3.51 -3.91
N LEU A 59 1.70 4.74 -3.45
CA LEU A 59 1.66 5.07 -2.02
C LEU A 59 0.53 4.30 -1.31
N ALA A 60 -0.68 4.33 -1.86
CA ALA A 60 -1.83 3.66 -1.27
C ALA A 60 -1.59 2.16 -1.11
N LEU A 61 -1.12 1.48 -2.18
CA LEU A 61 -0.83 0.05 -2.12
C LEU A 61 0.35 -0.25 -1.18
N GLY A 62 1.45 0.49 -1.29
CA GLY A 62 2.65 0.29 -0.45
C GLY A 62 2.35 0.43 1.04
N VAL A 63 1.62 1.48 1.44
CA VAL A 63 1.22 1.71 2.82
C VAL A 63 0.37 0.56 3.36
N LYS A 64 -0.55 0.02 2.56
CA LYS A 64 -1.47 -1.04 2.98
C LYS A 64 -0.81 -2.41 2.99
N LEU A 65 0.02 -2.73 2.00
CA LEU A 65 0.78 -3.98 1.95
C LEU A 65 1.80 -4.07 3.09
N LEU A 66 2.63 -3.03 3.26
CA LEU A 66 3.59 -2.97 4.36
C LEU A 66 2.89 -2.95 5.72
N GLY A 67 1.80 -2.18 5.85
CA GLY A 67 1.04 -2.09 7.09
C GLY A 67 0.50 -3.45 7.57
N ASN A 68 0.09 -4.33 6.65
CA ASN A 68 -0.34 -5.69 7.00
C ASN A 68 0.80 -6.52 7.58
N VAL A 69 1.98 -6.48 6.95
CA VAL A 69 3.19 -7.18 7.43
C VAL A 69 3.58 -6.64 8.80
N LEU A 70 3.67 -5.32 8.95
CA LEU A 70 4.02 -4.70 10.22
C LEU A 70 3.00 -5.04 11.32
N LEU A 71 1.70 -5.04 11.02
CA LEU A 71 0.67 -5.38 12.00
C LEU A 71 0.79 -6.85 12.46
N ALA A 72 1.08 -7.77 11.54
CA ALA A 72 1.24 -9.19 11.83
C ALA A 72 2.48 -9.46 12.70
N HIS A 73 3.57 -8.71 12.45
CA HIS A 73 4.87 -8.89 13.10
C HIS A 73 5.20 -7.79 14.13
N ARG A 74 4.21 -6.99 14.56
CA ARG A 74 4.42 -5.77 15.39
C ARG A 74 5.12 -5.98 16.73
N HIS A 75 5.18 -7.22 17.22
CA HIS A 75 5.79 -7.59 18.48
C HIS A 75 7.23 -8.10 18.32
N GLU A 76 7.70 -8.26 17.08
CA GLU A 76 9.07 -8.67 16.79
C GLU A 76 10.01 -7.45 16.83
N PRO A 77 11.23 -7.60 17.38
CA PRO A 77 12.16 -6.47 17.54
C PRO A 77 12.44 -5.69 16.25
N LEU A 78 12.54 -6.40 15.12
CA LEU A 78 12.82 -5.78 13.81
C LEU A 78 11.75 -4.80 13.35
N PHE A 79 10.48 -5.05 13.70
CA PHE A 79 9.34 -4.30 13.16
C PHE A 79 8.74 -3.30 14.14
N THR A 80 9.14 -3.33 15.41
CA THR A 80 8.48 -2.55 16.47
C THR A 80 8.60 -1.04 16.24
N GLU A 81 9.80 -0.54 15.96
CA GLU A 81 10.03 0.89 15.69
C GLU A 81 9.38 1.34 14.37
N LEU A 82 9.51 0.52 13.33
CA LEU A 82 8.93 0.81 12.01
C LEU A 82 7.39 0.82 12.05
N TRP A 83 6.77 -0.06 12.85
CA TRP A 83 5.33 -0.07 13.07
C TRP A 83 4.82 1.25 13.68
N GLN A 84 5.53 1.81 14.65
CA GLN A 84 5.16 3.10 15.26
C GLN A 84 5.25 4.23 14.23
N ALA A 85 6.38 4.34 13.53
CA ALA A 85 6.57 5.37 12.50
C ALA A 85 5.55 5.25 11.35
N HIS A 86 5.27 4.02 10.90
CA HIS A 86 4.24 3.75 9.89
C HIS A 86 2.85 4.19 10.36
N SER A 87 2.50 3.86 11.61
CA SER A 87 1.21 4.24 12.19
C SER A 87 1.03 5.76 12.27
N GLU A 88 2.06 6.49 12.68
CA GLU A 88 2.06 7.97 12.70
C GLU A 88 1.92 8.57 11.30
N PHE A 89 2.65 8.02 10.33
CA PHE A 89 2.54 8.45 8.94
C PHE A 89 1.11 8.26 8.39
N VAL A 90 0.50 7.10 8.62
CA VAL A 90 -0.88 6.81 8.18
C VAL A 90 -1.88 7.77 8.82
N GLN A 91 -1.70 8.13 10.09
CA GLN A 91 -2.56 9.12 10.77
C GLN A 91 -2.46 10.49 10.11
N LYS A 92 -1.25 10.96 9.81
CA LYS A 92 -1.02 12.22 9.09
C LYS A 92 -1.59 12.16 7.68
N LEU A 93 -1.42 11.06 6.95
CA LEU A 93 -1.99 10.91 5.60
C LEU A 93 -3.53 11.00 5.63
N LYS A 94 -4.16 10.35 6.63
CA LYS A 94 -5.61 10.40 6.82
C LYS A 94 -6.10 11.81 7.12
N SER A 95 -5.40 12.61 7.92
CA SER A 95 -5.83 13.99 8.23
C SER A 95 -5.84 14.88 7.00
N HIS A 96 -4.83 14.78 6.12
CA HIS A 96 -4.77 15.53 4.86
C HIS A 96 -5.89 15.12 3.90
N SER A 97 -6.21 13.82 3.82
CA SER A 97 -7.33 13.34 3.00
C SER A 97 -8.72 13.76 3.50
N LYS A 98 -8.85 14.14 4.78
CA LYS A 98 -10.11 14.65 5.35
C LYS A 98 -10.25 16.16 5.15
N ALA A 99 -9.14 16.90 5.25
CA ALA A 99 -9.13 18.34 5.04
C ALA A 99 -9.46 18.74 3.58
N SER A 100 -9.11 17.91 2.60
CA SER A 100 -9.44 18.14 1.18
C SER A 100 -10.90 17.83 0.80
N ALA A 101 -11.68 17.23 1.71
CA ALA A 101 -13.07 16.85 1.47
C ALA A 101 -14.08 17.78 2.19
N ALA A 102 -13.59 18.85 2.81
CA ALA A 102 -14.35 19.91 3.48
C ALA A 102 -14.18 21.22 2.72
#